data_AF-A0A443S014-F1
#
_entry.id   AF-A0A443S014-F1
#
_cell.length_a   1.000
_cell.length_b   1.000
_cell.length_c   1.000
_cell.angle_alpha   90.00
_cell.angle_beta   90.00
_cell.angle_gamma   90.00
#
_symmetry.space_group_name_H-M   'P 1'
#
loop_
_entity.id
_entity.type
_entity.pdbx_description
1 polymer ?
#
loop_
_entity_poly.entity_id
_entity_poly.type
_entity_poly.pdbx_seq_one_letter_code
_entity_poly.pdbx_strand_id
1 'polypeptide(L)'
;MNDFLSFGGFLCLLLLFSNSKTKVDDGVCPSCDILKLKKTTEDTEPIESVDNEVLMDNFFSKTKKYSSKVFKIRPKQGKSWNVYPGMKNNKADIHIMNHTFTHLFSKQRNYFFDLKHKEKIRSAILQLFQTFGFKVEVQKFTAHSRIQRRGRLTEIEGRNLIGILQSDTYGKVGDRIIVVGAHYDTVYVNPGIEDNGSGSVLVLETARLLSQYAGRLNASIYFILFDQEESGLEGSLAFVREYFVPKIIEKQKAEYVGAFITDMCLTYDPEPNSQQIPRDFPTMVPEAADWISNNSFRGDFISIWARNADSFLGYAFQDAWNTLEPTQEYKLLLVRPPIEANAYNVPREHFFSMFYRSDHASFWSSALHNNETE
;
A
#
# COMPACT_ATOMS: atom_id res chain seq x y z
N MET A 1 6.58 -32.82 11.81
CA MET A 1 6.11 -32.39 10.49
C MET A 1 4.87 -31.55 10.68
N ASN A 2 5.01 -30.26 10.99
CA ASN A 2 3.98 -29.23 10.82
C ASN A 2 4.67 -27.87 10.90
N ASP A 3 5.62 -27.65 9.99
CA ASP A 3 6.29 -26.36 9.74
C ASP A 3 5.39 -25.43 8.91
N PHE A 4 4.10 -25.36 9.27
CA PHE A 4 3.12 -24.55 8.54
C PHE A 4 2.93 -23.24 9.27
N LEU A 5 3.71 -22.21 8.90
CA LEU A 5 3.31 -20.77 8.84
C LEU A 5 4.49 -19.83 8.52
N SER A 6 5.51 -20.30 7.79
CA SER A 6 6.41 -19.43 7.01
C SER A 6 6.05 -19.57 5.54
N PHE A 7 4.99 -18.88 5.10
CA PHE A 7 4.61 -18.85 3.69
C PHE A 7 4.53 -17.42 3.17
N GLY A 8 5.30 -17.15 2.11
CA GLY A 8 4.89 -16.27 1.03
C GLY A 8 5.09 -14.79 1.28
N GLY A 9 6.15 -14.22 0.72
CA GLY A 9 6.13 -13.51 -0.55
C GLY A 9 5.76 -12.04 -0.34
N PHE A 10 6.65 -11.06 -0.50
CA PHE A 10 6.32 -9.65 -0.33
C PHE A 10 7.06 -8.78 -1.34
N LEU A 11 6.39 -7.74 -1.85
CA LEU A 11 7.02 -6.66 -2.61
C LEU A 11 6.59 -5.35 -1.97
N CYS A 12 7.51 -4.65 -1.31
CA CYS A 12 7.37 -3.21 -1.07
C CYS A 12 7.92 -2.53 -2.31
N LEU A 13 7.12 -1.68 -2.95
CA LEU A 13 7.71 -0.41 -3.34
C LEU A 13 7.71 0.46 -2.09
N LEU A 14 8.89 0.80 -1.58
CA LEU A 14 9.05 1.86 -0.60
C LEU A 14 10.15 2.78 -1.14
N LEU A 15 9.77 3.86 -1.83
CA LEU A 15 10.71 4.91 -2.17
C LEU A 15 10.72 5.99 -1.08
N LEU A 16 11.80 5.89 -0.31
CA LEU A 16 12.65 6.95 0.21
C LEU A 16 12.29 8.36 -0.29
N PHE A 17 12.04 9.27 0.66
CA PHE A 17 11.65 10.66 0.44
C PHE A 17 12.37 11.31 -0.75
N SER A 18 11.62 11.56 -1.83
CA SER A 18 11.94 12.63 -2.78
C SER A 18 11.56 13.95 -2.12
N ASN A 19 12.57 14.69 -1.69
CA ASN A 19 12.38 16.07 -1.28
C ASN A 19 12.50 16.91 -2.54
N SER A 20 11.41 17.02 -3.32
CA SER A 20 11.42 17.86 -4.51
C SER A 20 11.60 19.33 -4.10
N LYS A 21 12.86 19.78 -4.14
CA LYS A 21 13.23 21.20 -4.21
C LYS A 21 13.08 21.74 -5.64
N THR A 22 12.24 21.11 -6.47
CA THR A 22 11.78 21.75 -7.70
C THR A 22 10.78 22.83 -7.31
N LYS A 23 11.19 24.09 -7.47
CA LYS A 23 10.23 25.17 -7.70
C LYS A 23 9.29 24.68 -8.80
N VAL A 24 8.04 24.40 -8.44
CA VAL A 24 6.95 24.40 -9.40
C VAL A 24 7.01 25.78 -10.03
N ASP A 25 7.28 25.86 -11.33
CA ASP A 25 7.17 27.12 -12.08
C ASP A 25 5.86 27.80 -11.67
N ASP A 26 5.91 29.12 -11.46
CA ASP A 26 4.80 29.97 -10.99
C ASP A 26 3.64 30.07 -12.03
N GLY A 27 3.29 28.96 -12.67
CA GLY A 27 2.06 28.76 -13.41
C GLY A 27 0.89 28.83 -12.45
N VAL A 28 0.31 30.03 -12.38
CA VAL A 28 -0.91 30.42 -11.66
C VAL A 28 -1.86 29.23 -11.42
N CYS A 29 -1.76 28.64 -10.24
CA CYS A 29 -2.78 27.78 -9.65
C CYS A 29 -3.96 28.68 -9.23
N PRO A 30 -5.10 28.67 -9.92
CA PRO A 30 -6.19 29.62 -9.66
C PRO A 30 -6.87 29.41 -8.28
N SER A 31 -6.54 28.34 -7.57
CA SER A 31 -7.09 27.99 -6.25
C SER A 31 -6.09 28.18 -5.09
N CYS A 32 -4.85 28.60 -5.36
CA CYS A 32 -3.80 28.69 -4.34
C CYS A 32 -3.81 30.03 -3.57
N ASP A 33 -4.56 31.03 -4.01
CA ASP A 33 -4.67 32.34 -3.32
C ASP A 33 -5.39 32.29 -1.96
N ILE A 34 -6.03 31.18 -1.60
CA ILE A 34 -6.71 30.99 -0.31
C ILE A 34 -5.74 30.58 0.81
N LEU A 35 -4.47 30.25 0.50
CA LEU A 35 -3.49 29.74 1.47
C LEU A 35 -2.37 30.72 1.84
N LYS A 36 -2.56 32.04 1.68
CA LYS A 36 -1.67 33.05 2.29
C LYS A 36 -1.91 33.14 3.80
N LEU A 37 -1.57 32.08 4.53
CA LEU A 37 -1.36 32.14 5.97
C LEU A 37 -0.05 32.88 6.24
N LYS A 38 -0.14 33.93 7.06
CA LYS A 38 0.98 34.78 7.48
C LYS A 38 2.15 33.93 7.95
N LYS A 39 3.33 34.15 7.37
CA LYS A 39 4.61 33.77 7.95
C LYS A 39 4.74 34.46 9.32
N THR A 40 4.54 33.71 10.40
CA THR A 40 5.13 34.04 11.69
C THR A 40 6.31 33.09 11.87
N THR A 41 7.50 33.69 11.87
CA THR A 41 8.78 33.06 12.23
C THR A 41 8.78 32.84 13.73
N GLU A 42 8.37 31.66 14.18
CA GLU A 42 8.70 31.11 15.50
C GLU A 42 9.06 29.64 15.30
N ASP A 43 10.12 29.24 16.00
CA ASP A 43 10.88 28.01 15.84
C ASP A 43 10.00 26.75 15.67
N THR A 44 10.01 26.18 14.46
CA THR A 44 9.41 24.87 14.22
C THR A 44 10.38 23.80 14.67
N GLU A 45 10.17 23.26 15.88
CA GLU A 45 10.68 21.93 16.21
C GLU A 45 10.23 20.91 15.14
N PRO A 46 11.04 19.87 14.84
CA PRO A 46 10.68 18.89 13.84
C PRO A 46 9.41 18.15 14.25
N ILE A 47 8.44 18.05 13.34
CA ILE A 47 7.24 17.21 13.48
C ILE A 47 7.66 15.73 13.34
N GLU A 48 8.44 15.21 14.29
CA GLU A 48 8.99 13.84 14.26
C GLU A 48 8.55 12.94 15.43
N SER A 49 7.75 13.41 16.40
CA SER A 49 7.46 12.63 17.62
C SER A 49 6.06 12.01 17.70
N VAL A 50 5.06 12.52 16.97
CA VAL A 50 3.65 12.17 17.22
C VAL A 50 3.17 10.94 16.44
N ASP A 51 3.62 10.79 15.19
CA ASP A 51 3.16 9.69 14.32
C ASP A 51 3.87 8.37 14.62
N ASN A 52 5.16 8.44 14.97
CA ASN A 52 5.94 7.26 15.37
C ASN A 52 5.39 6.61 16.63
N GLU A 53 4.92 7.39 17.61
CA GLU A 53 4.35 6.86 18.85
C GLU A 53 3.04 6.10 18.60
N VAL A 54 2.14 6.64 17.75
CA VAL A 54 0.89 5.94 17.36
C VAL A 54 1.19 4.68 16.57
N LEU A 55 2.17 4.73 15.67
CA LEU A 55 2.63 3.56 14.92
C LEU A 55 3.16 2.48 15.87
N MET A 56 4.02 2.83 16.84
CA MET A 56 4.51 1.91 17.86
C MET A 56 3.34 1.29 18.63
N ASP A 57 2.44 2.12 19.15
CA ASP A 57 1.33 1.67 19.99
C ASP A 57 0.41 0.72 19.21
N ASN A 58 0.10 1.02 17.96
CA ASN A 58 -0.74 0.17 17.12
C ASN A 58 -0.04 -1.15 16.74
N PHE A 59 1.24 -1.09 16.38
CA PHE A 59 2.01 -2.27 16.00
C PHE A 59 2.17 -3.23 17.18
N PHE A 60 2.57 -2.71 18.35
CA PHE A 60 2.81 -3.50 19.57
C PHE A 60 1.53 -3.83 20.37
N SER A 61 0.39 -3.16 20.12
CA SER A 61 -0.90 -3.51 20.74
C SER A 61 -1.53 -4.74 20.08
N LYS A 62 -0.97 -5.92 20.40
CA LYS A 62 -1.40 -7.23 19.87
C LYS A 62 -2.84 -7.62 20.19
N THR A 63 -3.50 -6.90 21.10
CA THR A 63 -4.87 -7.15 21.56
C THR A 63 -5.90 -6.19 20.98
N LYS A 64 -5.49 -5.21 20.15
CA LYS A 64 -6.41 -4.24 19.58
C LYS A 64 -7.41 -4.93 18.65
N LYS A 65 -8.68 -4.92 19.05
CA LYS A 65 -9.81 -5.38 18.24
C LYS A 65 -10.39 -4.19 17.48
N TYR A 66 -10.52 -4.33 16.18
CA TYR A 66 -11.07 -3.35 15.26
C TYR A 66 -12.58 -3.54 15.03
N SER A 67 -13.19 -4.61 15.56
CA SER A 67 -14.62 -4.92 15.38
C SER A 67 -15.05 -4.84 13.90
N SER A 68 -14.39 -5.62 13.04
CA SER A 68 -14.62 -5.55 11.59
C SER A 68 -15.77 -6.42 11.07
N LYS A 69 -16.42 -5.94 10.01
CA LYS A 69 -17.46 -6.67 9.26
C LYS A 69 -17.21 -6.53 7.77
N VAL A 70 -17.44 -7.61 7.03
CA VAL A 70 -17.27 -7.62 5.57
C VAL A 70 -18.61 -7.71 4.86
N PHE A 71 -18.79 -6.81 3.89
CA PHE A 71 -20.00 -6.65 3.10
C PHE A 71 -19.68 -6.99 1.65
N LYS A 72 -20.42 -7.94 1.09
CA LYS A 72 -20.34 -8.26 -0.35
C LYS A 72 -21.17 -7.26 -1.12
N ILE A 73 -20.56 -6.60 -2.10
CA ILE A 73 -21.27 -5.68 -2.99
C ILE A 73 -21.89 -6.50 -4.12
N ARG A 74 -23.22 -6.45 -4.24
CA ARG A 74 -23.93 -7.14 -5.31
C ARG A 74 -23.51 -6.54 -6.66
N PRO A 75 -23.28 -7.36 -7.70
CA PRO A 75 -23.06 -6.85 -9.04
C PRO A 75 -24.23 -5.94 -9.45
N LYS A 76 -23.94 -4.74 -9.95
CA LYS A 76 -24.99 -3.91 -10.55
C LYS A 76 -25.47 -4.60 -11.84
N GLN A 77 -26.74 -4.99 -11.89
CA GLN A 77 -27.39 -5.41 -13.14
C GLN A 77 -27.68 -4.16 -13.99
N GLY A 78 -27.13 -4.10 -15.21
CA GLY A 78 -27.36 -3.01 -16.16
C GLY A 78 -26.07 -2.43 -16.77
N LYS A 79 -26.15 -1.97 -18.03
CA LYS A 79 -25.05 -1.28 -18.73
C LYS A 79 -24.86 0.12 -18.15
N SER A 80 -24.07 0.24 -17.10
CA SER A 80 -23.45 1.49 -16.66
C SER A 80 -21.98 1.22 -16.42
N TRP A 81 -21.33 0.58 -17.39
CA TRP A 81 -19.88 0.57 -17.46
C TRP A 81 -19.54 1.93 -18.04
N ASN A 82 -18.93 2.83 -17.27
CA ASN A 82 -18.10 3.85 -17.90
C ASN A 82 -16.98 3.07 -18.57
N VAL A 83 -17.21 2.61 -19.80
CA VAL A 83 -16.19 1.97 -20.61
C VAL A 83 -15.28 3.10 -21.04
N TYR A 84 -14.20 3.28 -20.30
CA TYR A 84 -13.16 4.21 -20.67
C TYR A 84 -12.49 3.69 -21.96
N PRO A 85 -12.18 4.56 -22.93
CA PRO A 85 -11.29 4.22 -24.03
C PRO A 85 -10.03 3.54 -23.47
N GLY A 86 -9.61 2.41 -24.06
CA GLY A 86 -8.44 1.65 -23.61
C GLY A 86 -8.70 0.58 -22.54
N MET A 87 -9.92 0.43 -22.00
CA MET A 87 -10.18 -0.59 -20.96
C MET A 87 -9.80 -2.03 -21.39
N LYS A 88 -9.92 -2.34 -22.68
CA LYS A 88 -9.53 -3.64 -23.28
C LYS A 88 -8.05 -3.74 -23.69
N ASN A 89 -7.25 -2.70 -23.46
CA ASN A 89 -5.83 -2.70 -23.77
C ASN A 89 -5.10 -3.67 -22.82
N ASN A 90 -4.31 -4.59 -23.35
CA ASN A 90 -3.55 -5.57 -22.57
C ASN A 90 -2.18 -5.05 -22.10
N LYS A 91 -1.89 -3.77 -22.34
CA LYS A 91 -0.73 -3.04 -21.81
C LYS A 91 -1.18 -1.94 -20.86
N ALA A 92 -0.27 -1.54 -19.96
CA ALA A 92 -0.45 -0.36 -19.13
C ALA A 92 -0.72 0.87 -20.01
N ASP A 93 -1.67 1.70 -19.59
CA ASP A 93 -2.14 2.83 -20.39
C ASP A 93 -2.04 4.14 -19.59
N ILE A 94 -1.12 5.00 -20.02
CA ILE A 94 -0.85 6.28 -19.35
C ILE A 94 -2.06 7.21 -19.31
N HIS A 95 -2.98 7.13 -20.29
CA HIS A 95 -4.18 7.95 -20.28
C HIS A 95 -5.17 7.48 -19.22
N ILE A 96 -5.29 6.16 -19.02
CA ILE A 96 -6.12 5.58 -17.95
C ILE A 96 -5.52 5.94 -16.59
N MET A 97 -4.21 5.80 -16.42
CA MET A 97 -3.52 6.17 -15.17
C MET A 97 -3.70 7.66 -14.87
N ASN A 98 -3.45 8.55 -15.83
CA ASN A 98 -3.63 10.00 -15.66
C ASN A 98 -5.09 10.38 -15.36
N HIS A 99 -6.05 9.72 -16.02
CA HIS A 99 -7.46 9.91 -15.71
C HIS A 99 -7.75 9.50 -14.25
N THR A 100 -7.22 8.36 -13.82
CA THR A 100 -7.39 7.84 -12.46
C THR A 100 -6.79 8.79 -11.42
N PHE A 101 -5.57 9.29 -11.63
CA PHE A 101 -4.96 10.33 -10.79
C PHE A 101 -5.85 11.56 -10.69
N THR A 102 -6.22 12.13 -11.84
CA THR A 102 -6.97 13.39 -11.90
C THR A 102 -8.33 13.29 -11.21
N HIS A 103 -9.03 12.17 -11.36
CA HIS A 103 -10.40 12.04 -10.88
C HIS A 103 -10.53 11.43 -9.49
N LEU A 104 -9.58 10.57 -9.10
CA LEU A 104 -9.67 9.85 -7.83
C LEU A 104 -8.63 10.29 -6.80
N PHE A 105 -7.44 10.71 -7.22
CA PHE A 105 -6.30 10.88 -6.31
C PHE A 105 -5.72 12.31 -6.28
N SER A 106 -6.35 13.28 -6.95
CA SER A 106 -5.90 14.68 -7.01
C SER A 106 -6.32 15.55 -5.81
N LYS A 107 -7.14 15.01 -4.91
CA LYS A 107 -7.67 15.72 -3.73
C LYS A 107 -7.52 14.89 -2.48
N GLN A 108 -7.48 15.55 -1.32
CA GLN A 108 -7.38 14.94 0.00
C GLN A 108 -8.48 13.89 0.21
N ARG A 109 -8.10 12.72 0.74
CA ARG A 109 -9.00 11.60 1.08
C ARG A 109 -8.95 11.28 2.57
N ASN A 110 -8.66 12.30 3.38
CA ASN A 110 -8.71 12.20 4.83
C ASN A 110 -10.14 12.22 5.37
N TYR A 111 -10.42 11.42 6.41
CA TYR A 111 -11.75 11.30 7.01
C TYR A 111 -12.31 12.64 7.53
N PHE A 112 -11.47 13.47 8.16
CA PHE A 112 -11.88 14.73 8.78
C PHE A 112 -11.89 15.92 7.82
N PHE A 113 -11.34 15.76 6.60
CA PHE A 113 -11.24 16.85 5.62
C PHE A 113 -12.54 16.98 4.81
N ASP A 114 -12.90 15.95 4.04
CA ASP A 114 -14.14 15.90 3.26
C ASP A 114 -14.61 14.44 3.11
N LEU A 115 -15.38 13.98 4.10
CA LEU A 115 -15.94 12.63 4.10
C LEU A 115 -16.86 12.38 2.88
N LYS A 116 -17.58 13.41 2.40
CA LYS A 116 -18.46 13.26 1.23
C LYS A 116 -17.65 13.00 -0.03
N HIS A 117 -16.53 13.69 -0.20
CA HIS A 117 -15.59 13.39 -1.28
C HIS A 117 -14.99 11.99 -1.12
N LYS A 118 -14.51 11.63 0.07
CA LYS A 118 -13.96 10.29 0.34
C LYS A 118 -14.95 9.17 0.00
N GLU A 119 -16.24 9.33 0.34
CA GLU A 119 -17.31 8.38 -0.02
C GLU A 119 -17.53 8.26 -1.53
N LYS A 120 -17.40 9.37 -2.28
CA LYS A 120 -17.44 9.31 -3.76
C LYS A 120 -16.27 8.53 -4.31
N ILE A 121 -15.06 8.74 -3.79
CA ILE A 121 -13.86 8.00 -4.22
C ILE A 121 -14.00 6.51 -3.92
N ARG A 122 -14.43 6.15 -2.69
CA ARG A 122 -14.74 4.76 -2.32
C ARG A 122 -15.72 4.11 -3.31
N SER A 123 -16.81 4.83 -3.63
CA SER A 123 -17.82 4.35 -4.57
C SER A 123 -17.28 4.18 -6.00
N ALA A 124 -16.40 5.07 -6.45
CA ALA A 124 -15.79 5.00 -7.77
C ALA A 124 -14.80 3.82 -7.88
N ILE A 125 -13.96 3.61 -6.87
CA ILE A 125 -13.04 2.46 -6.79
C ILE A 125 -13.80 1.13 -6.83
N LEU A 126 -14.84 1.00 -6.00
CA LEU A 126 -15.65 -0.23 -5.97
C LEU A 126 -16.33 -0.46 -7.32
N GLN A 127 -16.80 0.61 -7.98
CA GLN A 127 -17.33 0.52 -9.34
C GLN A 127 -16.27 0.07 -10.33
N LEU A 128 -15.02 0.57 -10.25
CA LEU A 128 -13.94 0.10 -11.12
C LEU A 128 -13.70 -1.40 -10.97
N PHE A 129 -13.62 -1.93 -9.73
CA PHE A 129 -13.50 -3.37 -9.52
C PHE A 129 -14.69 -4.16 -10.09
N GLN A 130 -15.91 -3.64 -9.92
CA GLN A 130 -17.07 -4.23 -10.60
C GLN A 130 -16.92 -4.18 -12.12
N THR A 131 -16.34 -3.09 -12.66
CA THR A 131 -16.11 -2.95 -14.10
C THR A 131 -15.06 -3.90 -14.66
N PHE A 132 -14.21 -4.45 -13.80
CA PHE A 132 -13.23 -5.47 -14.15
C PHE A 132 -13.81 -6.90 -14.00
N GLY A 133 -15.09 -7.02 -13.64
CA GLY A 133 -15.76 -8.30 -13.45
C GLY A 133 -15.37 -8.98 -12.13
N PHE A 134 -14.76 -8.25 -11.20
CA PHE A 134 -14.31 -8.83 -9.94
C PHE A 134 -15.47 -9.04 -8.97
N LYS A 135 -15.30 -10.00 -8.07
CA LYS A 135 -16.10 -10.04 -6.86
C LYS A 135 -15.65 -8.90 -5.95
N VAL A 136 -16.60 -8.09 -5.48
CA VAL A 136 -16.29 -6.89 -4.70
C VAL A 136 -16.77 -7.01 -3.26
N GLU A 137 -15.87 -6.73 -2.32
CA GLU A 137 -16.14 -6.73 -0.89
C GLU A 137 -15.65 -5.41 -0.25
N VAL A 138 -16.29 -5.00 0.84
CA VAL A 138 -15.86 -3.88 1.68
C VAL A 138 -15.70 -4.40 3.10
N GLN A 139 -14.52 -4.23 3.68
CA GLN A 139 -14.32 -4.43 5.11
C GLN A 139 -14.50 -3.11 5.83
N LYS A 140 -15.56 -3.01 6.63
CA LYS A 140 -15.73 -1.92 7.60
C LYS A 140 -15.07 -2.28 8.91
N PHE A 141 -14.40 -1.33 9.54
CA PHE A 141 -13.75 -1.52 10.82
C PHE A 141 -13.74 -0.21 11.62
N THR A 142 -13.60 -0.33 12.93
CA THR A 142 -13.39 0.79 13.83
C THR A 142 -11.92 1.18 13.80
N ALA A 143 -11.62 2.42 13.42
CA ALA A 143 -10.27 2.98 13.38
C ALA A 143 -10.14 4.10 14.42
N HIS A 144 -8.91 4.30 14.90
CA HIS A 144 -8.59 5.38 15.83
C HIS A 144 -7.72 6.40 15.12
N SER A 145 -8.27 7.58 14.83
CA SER A 145 -7.54 8.63 14.10
C SER A 145 -7.41 9.89 14.94
N ARG A 146 -6.24 10.52 14.92
CA ARG A 146 -5.99 11.78 15.61
C ARG A 146 -6.49 12.94 14.73
N ILE A 147 -7.30 13.82 15.32
CA ILE A 147 -7.64 15.08 14.66
C ILE A 147 -6.40 15.97 14.74
N GLN A 148 -5.69 16.14 13.61
CA GLN A 148 -4.40 16.87 13.55
C GLN A 148 -4.48 18.30 14.16
N ARG A 149 -5.65 18.96 14.15
CA ARG A 149 -5.83 20.29 14.78
C ARG A 149 -5.99 20.30 16.31
N ARG A 150 -6.26 19.16 16.96
CA ARG A 150 -6.63 19.10 18.39
C ARG A 150 -5.93 18.00 19.19
N GLY A 151 -5.16 17.11 18.54
CA GLY A 151 -4.44 16.01 19.19
C GLY A 151 -5.32 14.92 19.81
N ARG A 152 -6.65 15.06 19.78
CA ARG A 152 -7.59 14.09 20.36
C ARG A 152 -7.77 12.88 19.44
N LEU A 153 -7.49 11.69 19.98
CA LEU A 153 -7.83 10.42 19.36
C LEU A 153 -9.36 10.28 19.27
N THR A 154 -9.85 9.99 18.07
CA THR A 154 -11.28 9.87 17.78
C THR A 154 -11.55 8.55 17.07
N GLU A 155 -12.57 7.85 17.52
CA GLU A 155 -13.05 6.65 16.87
C GLU A 155 -13.83 7.00 15.61
N ILE A 156 -13.47 6.39 14.48
CA ILE A 156 -14.09 6.60 13.17
C ILE A 156 -14.32 5.27 12.45
N GLU A 157 -15.20 5.26 11.44
CA GLU A 157 -15.40 4.09 10.58
C GLU A 157 -14.40 4.10 9.42
N GLY A 158 -13.45 3.17 9.44
CA GLY A 158 -12.55 2.86 8.33
C GLY A 158 -13.18 1.86 7.35
N ARG A 159 -12.77 1.92 6.07
CA ARG A 159 -13.25 1.03 5.02
C ARG A 159 -12.15 0.59 4.04
N ASN A 160 -11.74 -0.66 4.12
CA ASN A 160 -10.91 -1.28 3.08
C ASN A 160 -11.78 -1.69 1.89
N LEU A 161 -11.29 -1.42 0.68
CA LEU A 161 -11.99 -1.66 -0.59
C LEU A 161 -11.34 -2.83 -1.31
N ILE A 162 -12.08 -3.91 -1.55
CA ILE A 162 -11.51 -5.19 -1.99
C ILE A 162 -12.14 -5.63 -3.31
N GLY A 163 -11.31 -5.78 -4.35
CA GLY A 163 -11.64 -6.45 -5.60
C GLY A 163 -10.96 -7.81 -5.66
N ILE A 164 -11.71 -8.87 -5.95
CA ILE A 164 -11.20 -10.24 -5.97
C ILE A 164 -11.33 -10.80 -7.39
N LEU A 165 -10.18 -11.05 -8.02
CA LEU A 165 -10.07 -11.87 -9.22
C LEU A 165 -10.00 -13.33 -8.78
N GLN A 166 -11.01 -14.10 -9.14
CA GLN A 166 -11.18 -15.47 -8.66
C GLN A 166 -10.42 -16.45 -9.55
N SER A 167 -9.70 -17.39 -8.94
CA SER A 167 -9.25 -18.62 -9.60
C SER A 167 -10.43 -19.60 -9.75
N ASP A 168 -10.16 -20.71 -10.44
CA ASP A 168 -10.98 -21.92 -10.48
C ASP A 168 -11.04 -22.68 -9.15
N THR A 169 -10.07 -22.46 -8.26
CA THR A 169 -10.05 -22.96 -6.88
C THR A 169 -10.67 -22.01 -5.86
N TYR A 170 -11.18 -20.85 -6.27
CA TYR A 170 -11.67 -19.83 -5.36
C TYR A 170 -12.62 -20.35 -4.26
N GLY A 171 -12.29 -20.06 -3.01
CA GLY A 171 -13.08 -20.43 -1.83
C GLY A 171 -13.05 -21.92 -1.48
N LYS A 172 -12.20 -22.71 -2.15
CA LYS A 172 -11.92 -24.11 -1.82
C LYS A 172 -10.62 -24.21 -1.00
N VAL A 173 -10.47 -25.33 -0.30
CA VAL A 173 -9.21 -25.67 0.38
C VAL A 173 -8.08 -25.72 -0.66
N GLY A 174 -6.93 -25.11 -0.34
CA GLY A 174 -5.78 -25.03 -1.23
C GLY A 174 -5.88 -23.93 -2.29
N ASP A 175 -6.87 -23.02 -2.22
CA ASP A 175 -6.89 -21.85 -3.10
C ASP A 175 -5.63 -21.01 -2.87
N ARG A 176 -4.84 -20.79 -3.93
CA ARG A 176 -3.62 -19.99 -3.84
C ARG A 176 -3.98 -18.52 -3.87
N ILE A 177 -3.48 -17.75 -2.90
CA ILE A 177 -3.84 -16.34 -2.74
C ILE A 177 -2.63 -15.44 -2.93
N ILE A 178 -2.78 -14.45 -3.80
CA ILE A 178 -1.88 -13.30 -3.92
C ILE A 178 -2.65 -12.05 -3.52
N VAL A 179 -2.03 -11.18 -2.73
CA VAL A 179 -2.58 -9.86 -2.40
C VAL A 179 -1.82 -8.80 -3.19
N VAL A 180 -2.51 -7.78 -3.70
CA VAL A 180 -1.91 -6.59 -4.31
C VAL A 180 -2.60 -5.39 -3.69
N GLY A 181 -1.87 -4.49 -3.01
CA GLY A 181 -2.51 -3.42 -2.27
C GLY A 181 -1.70 -2.15 -2.07
N ALA A 182 -2.41 -1.11 -1.63
CA ALA A 182 -1.91 0.23 -1.31
C ALA A 182 -2.93 0.89 -0.38
N HIS A 183 -2.61 2.00 0.30
CA HIS A 183 -3.65 2.81 0.93
C HIS A 183 -4.16 3.90 -0.02
N TYR A 184 -5.43 4.23 0.14
CA TYR A 184 -6.07 5.32 -0.60
C TYR A 184 -6.41 6.53 0.26
N ASP A 185 -6.25 6.47 1.58
CA ASP A 185 -6.40 7.66 2.40
C ASP A 185 -5.18 8.58 2.30
N THR A 186 -5.27 9.71 2.97
CA THR A 186 -4.22 10.73 2.99
C THR A 186 -4.14 11.33 4.38
N VAL A 187 -2.99 11.91 4.72
CA VAL A 187 -2.94 12.95 5.75
C VAL A 187 -3.94 14.08 5.49
N TYR A 188 -4.25 14.87 6.51
CA TYR A 188 -5.26 15.92 6.44
C TYR A 188 -4.92 17.03 5.44
N VAL A 189 -3.65 17.44 5.36
CA VAL A 189 -3.23 18.65 4.63
C VAL A 189 -2.84 18.39 3.17
N ASN A 190 -2.47 17.16 2.81
CA ASN A 190 -1.88 16.83 1.52
C ASN A 190 -2.85 16.00 0.66
N PRO A 191 -3.03 16.33 -0.64
CA PRO A 191 -3.77 15.49 -1.57
C PRO A 191 -3.24 14.05 -1.72
N GLY A 192 -2.00 13.78 -1.33
CA GLY A 192 -1.44 12.44 -1.30
C GLY A 192 -1.39 11.78 -2.67
N ILE A 193 -0.86 12.49 -3.67
CA ILE A 193 -0.68 11.94 -5.03
C ILE A 193 0.42 10.89 -5.01
N GLU A 194 1.58 11.22 -4.45
CA GLU A 194 2.67 10.25 -4.27
C GLU A 194 2.31 9.27 -3.15
N ASP A 195 1.90 9.78 -2.00
CA ASP A 195 1.60 9.03 -0.77
C ASP A 195 0.08 9.09 -0.44
N ASN A 196 -0.73 8.12 -0.86
CA ASN A 196 -0.37 6.99 -1.72
C ASN A 196 -1.33 6.79 -2.90
N GLY A 197 -1.65 7.90 -3.56
CA GLY A 197 -2.34 7.89 -4.84
C GLY A 197 -1.60 7.07 -5.90
N SER A 198 -0.27 7.10 -5.89
CA SER A 198 0.60 6.43 -6.85
C SER A 198 0.49 4.90 -6.78
N GLY A 199 0.65 4.33 -5.59
CA GLY A 199 0.45 2.91 -5.34
C GLY A 199 -1.01 2.51 -5.59
N SER A 200 -1.98 3.34 -5.17
CA SER A 200 -3.38 3.08 -5.46
C SER A 200 -3.69 3.01 -6.97
N VAL A 201 -3.12 3.89 -7.78
CA VAL A 201 -3.25 3.84 -9.25
C VAL A 201 -2.57 2.59 -9.81
N LEU A 202 -1.39 2.22 -9.30
CA LEU A 202 -0.69 1.00 -9.70
C LEU A 202 -1.52 -0.26 -9.42
N VAL A 203 -2.16 -0.35 -8.25
CA VAL A 203 -3.09 -1.44 -7.90
C VAL A 203 -4.28 -1.49 -8.86
N LEU A 204 -4.90 -0.34 -9.14
CA LEU A 204 -6.08 -0.27 -10.02
C LEU A 204 -5.75 -0.62 -11.47
N GLU A 205 -4.60 -0.19 -11.98
CA GLU A 205 -4.16 -0.50 -13.33
C GLU A 205 -3.74 -1.97 -13.46
N THR A 206 -3.03 -2.50 -12.45
CA THR A 206 -2.71 -3.93 -12.38
C THR A 206 -3.97 -4.78 -12.34
N ALA A 207 -4.98 -4.37 -11.56
CA ALA A 207 -6.31 -4.99 -11.54
C ALA A 207 -6.96 -4.99 -12.93
N ARG A 208 -6.96 -3.85 -13.63
CA ARG A 208 -7.51 -3.76 -14.99
C ARG A 208 -6.82 -4.72 -15.94
N LEU A 209 -5.48 -4.79 -15.91
CA LEU A 209 -4.71 -5.68 -16.79
C LEU A 209 -4.97 -7.16 -16.50
N LEU A 210 -4.91 -7.54 -15.22
CA LEU A 210 -5.10 -8.93 -14.81
C LEU A 210 -6.55 -9.42 -14.97
N SER A 211 -7.53 -8.52 -15.03
CA SER A 211 -8.92 -8.89 -15.33
C SER A 211 -9.10 -9.61 -16.67
N GLN A 212 -8.22 -9.35 -17.64
CA GLN A 212 -8.24 -10.01 -18.95
C GLN A 212 -7.79 -11.48 -18.89
N TYR A 213 -7.21 -11.90 -17.78
CA TYR A 213 -6.76 -13.27 -17.50
C TYR A 213 -7.71 -14.01 -16.55
N ALA A 214 -8.91 -13.49 -16.31
CA ALA A 214 -9.93 -14.16 -15.52
C ALA A 214 -10.16 -15.61 -15.98
N GLY A 215 -10.15 -16.55 -15.04
CA GLY A 215 -10.29 -17.98 -15.31
C GLY A 215 -9.05 -18.67 -15.90
N ARG A 216 -7.92 -17.95 -16.05
CA ARG A 216 -6.65 -18.50 -16.55
C ARG A 216 -5.54 -18.54 -15.49
N LEU A 217 -5.75 -17.87 -14.36
CA LEU A 217 -4.80 -17.82 -13.26
C LEU A 217 -5.13 -18.93 -12.25
N ASN A 218 -4.09 -19.63 -11.80
CA ASN A 218 -4.16 -20.68 -10.77
C ASN A 218 -4.13 -20.13 -9.33
N ALA A 219 -4.32 -18.82 -9.18
CA ALA A 219 -4.34 -18.13 -7.89
C ALA A 219 -5.41 -17.05 -7.92
N SER A 220 -6.15 -16.94 -6.82
CA SER A 220 -7.05 -15.82 -6.59
C SER A 220 -6.23 -14.59 -6.19
N ILE A 221 -6.53 -13.45 -6.79
CA ILE A 221 -5.83 -12.19 -6.52
C ILE A 221 -6.76 -11.23 -5.81
N TYR A 222 -6.33 -10.76 -4.64
CA TYR A 222 -7.02 -9.79 -3.81
C TYR A 222 -6.38 -8.42 -4.05
N PHE A 223 -7.05 -7.59 -4.85
CA PHE A 223 -6.71 -6.18 -4.99
C PHE A 223 -7.36 -5.40 -3.86
N ILE A 224 -6.56 -4.74 -3.03
CA ILE A 224 -7.06 -4.05 -1.85
C ILE A 224 -6.55 -2.62 -1.77
N LEU A 225 -7.45 -1.68 -1.53
CA LEU A 225 -7.10 -0.33 -1.12
C LEU A 225 -7.42 -0.15 0.37
N PHE A 226 -6.38 -0.05 1.19
CA PHE A 226 -6.46 0.13 2.64
C PHE A 226 -6.86 1.56 3.00
N ASP A 227 -7.52 1.69 4.15
CA ASP A 227 -7.91 2.97 4.70
C ASP A 227 -7.26 3.18 6.06
N GLN A 228 -7.00 4.43 6.42
CA GLN A 228 -6.43 4.81 7.71
C GLN A 228 -5.01 4.25 7.92
N GLU A 229 -4.21 4.19 6.85
CA GLU A 229 -2.76 3.97 6.96
C GLU A 229 -2.12 5.12 7.74
N GLU A 230 -2.52 6.35 7.38
CA GLU A 230 -2.01 7.62 7.90
C GLU A 230 -2.43 7.89 9.35
N SER A 231 -3.22 6.98 9.91
CA SER A 231 -3.62 6.95 11.33
C SER A 231 -2.95 5.81 12.10
N GLY A 232 -1.90 5.22 11.54
CA GLY A 232 -1.14 4.12 12.14
C GLY A 232 -1.59 2.73 11.67
N LEU A 233 -1.68 2.52 10.35
CA LEU A 233 -1.91 1.22 9.70
C LEU A 233 -3.23 0.53 10.04
N GLU A 234 -4.24 1.28 10.48
CA GLU A 234 -5.47 0.69 11.04
C GLU A 234 -6.16 -0.23 10.02
N GLY A 235 -6.16 0.13 8.73
CA GLY A 235 -6.77 -0.66 7.67
C GLY A 235 -6.07 -1.96 7.36
N SER A 236 -4.76 -1.94 7.12
CA SER A 236 -4.01 -3.18 6.84
C SER A 236 -3.97 -4.09 8.06
N LEU A 237 -3.84 -3.55 9.27
CA LEU A 237 -3.93 -4.34 10.51
C LEU A 237 -5.30 -5.00 10.67
N ALA A 238 -6.40 -4.25 10.46
CA ALA A 238 -7.75 -4.81 10.50
C ALA A 238 -7.97 -5.88 9.41
N PHE A 239 -7.44 -5.66 8.20
CA PHE A 239 -7.52 -6.62 7.12
C PHE A 239 -6.83 -7.92 7.49
N VAL A 240 -5.55 -7.86 7.87
CA VAL A 240 -4.76 -9.06 8.14
C VAL A 240 -5.29 -9.80 9.37
N ARG A 241 -5.53 -9.10 10.48
CA ARG A 241 -5.87 -9.71 11.78
C ARG A 241 -7.31 -10.19 11.92
N GLU A 242 -8.28 -9.60 11.20
CA GLU A 242 -9.71 -9.91 11.41
C GLU A 242 -10.46 -10.42 10.18
N TYR A 243 -9.84 -10.36 9.01
CA TYR A 243 -10.42 -10.86 7.78
C TYR A 243 -9.53 -11.88 7.10
N PHE A 244 -8.32 -11.50 6.69
CA PHE A 244 -7.47 -12.32 5.85
C PHE A 244 -7.02 -13.59 6.57
N VAL A 245 -6.29 -13.47 7.69
CA VAL A 245 -5.79 -14.66 8.41
C VAL A 245 -6.94 -15.52 8.93
N PRO A 246 -7.91 -15.01 9.72
CA PRO A 246 -8.90 -15.89 10.33
C PRO A 246 -9.90 -16.49 9.33
N LYS A 247 -10.28 -15.74 8.28
CA LYS A 247 -11.37 -16.16 7.38
C LYS A 247 -10.87 -16.75 6.08
N ILE A 248 -9.74 -16.29 5.53
CA ILE A 248 -9.20 -16.79 4.26
C ILE A 248 -8.16 -17.88 4.53
N ILE A 249 -7.18 -17.62 5.39
CA ILE A 249 -6.12 -18.60 5.65
C ILE A 249 -6.61 -19.72 6.54
N GLU A 250 -7.09 -19.43 7.76
CA GLU A 250 -7.44 -20.47 8.73
C GLU A 250 -8.75 -21.18 8.38
N LYS A 251 -9.84 -20.41 8.17
CA LYS A 251 -11.16 -20.99 7.95
C LYS A 251 -11.33 -21.61 6.56
N GLN A 252 -10.85 -20.95 5.51
CA GLN A 252 -10.94 -21.48 4.14
C GLN A 252 -9.77 -22.40 3.78
N LYS A 253 -8.70 -22.42 4.60
CA LYS A 253 -7.49 -23.21 4.34
C LYS A 253 -6.88 -22.87 2.97
N ALA A 254 -6.85 -21.58 2.67
CA ALA A 254 -6.21 -21.07 1.47
C ALA A 254 -4.69 -21.04 1.64
N GLU A 255 -3.95 -21.24 0.55
CA GLU A 255 -2.50 -21.19 0.52
C GLU A 255 -2.04 -19.76 0.20
N TYR A 256 -1.48 -19.08 1.18
CA TYR A 256 -0.93 -17.73 0.98
C TYR A 256 0.38 -17.79 0.20
N VAL A 257 0.38 -17.22 -1.01
CA VAL A 257 1.58 -17.12 -1.85
C VAL A 257 2.35 -15.85 -1.53
N GLY A 258 1.67 -14.74 -1.22
CA GLY A 258 2.33 -13.49 -0.83
C GLY A 258 1.53 -12.23 -1.19
N ALA A 259 2.11 -11.07 -0.92
CA ALA A 259 1.50 -9.75 -1.10
C ALA A 259 2.45 -8.74 -1.77
N PHE A 260 2.01 -8.09 -2.84
CA PHE A 260 2.66 -6.91 -3.39
C PHE A 260 1.99 -5.66 -2.81
N ILE A 261 2.62 -4.99 -1.84
CA ILE A 261 2.09 -3.76 -1.22
C ILE A 261 2.90 -2.57 -1.71
N THR A 262 2.24 -1.70 -2.45
CA THR A 262 2.88 -0.61 -3.19
C THR A 262 2.71 0.71 -2.47
N ASP A 263 3.80 1.47 -2.38
CA ASP A 263 3.82 2.79 -1.76
C ASP A 263 4.77 3.73 -2.50
N MET A 264 4.36 4.98 -2.70
CA MET A 264 5.17 6.04 -3.33
C MET A 264 5.90 5.59 -4.62
N CYS A 265 5.14 5.32 -5.68
CA CYS A 265 5.61 4.68 -6.92
C CYS A 265 5.65 5.60 -8.16
N LEU A 266 5.50 6.92 -8.01
CA LEU A 266 5.28 7.83 -9.15
C LEU A 266 6.51 8.70 -9.47
N THR A 267 7.26 9.14 -8.45
CA THR A 267 8.36 10.09 -8.68
C THR A 267 9.59 9.41 -9.30
N TYR A 268 10.11 10.02 -10.37
CA TYR A 268 11.39 9.68 -10.99
C TYR A 268 12.21 10.96 -11.15
N ASP A 269 13.38 11.00 -10.52
CA ASP A 269 14.28 12.15 -10.62
C ASP A 269 15.73 11.67 -10.81
N PRO A 270 16.24 11.75 -12.04
CA PRO A 270 17.57 11.28 -12.36
C PRO A 270 18.63 12.28 -11.95
N GLU A 271 18.39 13.40 -11.28
CA GLU A 271 19.42 14.34 -10.83
C GLU A 271 20.14 13.88 -9.55
N PRO A 272 21.45 14.16 -9.37
CA PRO A 272 22.17 13.74 -8.17
C PRO A 272 21.55 14.39 -6.92
N ASN A 273 21.44 13.64 -5.83
CA ASN A 273 20.83 14.06 -4.56
C ASN A 273 19.35 14.44 -4.65
N SER A 274 18.60 13.87 -5.60
CA SER A 274 17.15 14.07 -5.72
C SER A 274 16.34 13.34 -4.63
N GLN A 275 16.95 12.39 -3.92
CA GLN A 275 16.34 11.72 -2.77
C GLN A 275 17.23 11.71 -1.53
N GLN A 276 16.61 11.48 -0.37
CA GLN A 276 17.30 11.27 0.91
C GLN A 276 16.97 9.89 1.46
N ILE A 277 17.93 9.26 2.13
CA ILE A 277 17.70 8.01 2.86
C ILE A 277 17.41 8.29 4.34
N PRO A 278 16.42 7.60 4.96
CA PRO A 278 16.16 7.72 6.38
C PRO A 278 17.35 7.30 7.23
N ARG A 279 17.41 7.83 8.46
CA ARG A 279 18.54 7.63 9.39
C ARG A 279 18.80 6.17 9.74
N ASP A 280 17.76 5.34 9.81
CA ASP A 280 17.84 3.92 10.15
C ASP A 280 18.17 3.02 8.94
N PHE A 281 18.06 3.55 7.71
CA PHE A 281 18.24 2.78 6.48
C PHE A 281 19.66 2.19 6.31
N PRO A 282 20.78 2.95 6.50
CA PRO A 282 22.13 2.37 6.40
C PRO A 282 22.41 1.27 7.41
N THR A 283 21.82 1.37 8.61
CA THR A 283 21.96 0.35 9.65
C THR A 283 21.18 -0.91 9.29
N MET A 284 19.98 -0.75 8.72
CA MET A 284 19.11 -1.88 8.37
C MET A 284 19.58 -2.61 7.11
N VAL A 285 19.95 -1.88 6.06
CA VAL A 285 20.27 -2.42 4.73
C VAL A 285 21.51 -1.76 4.13
N PRO A 286 22.71 -2.01 4.69
CA PRO A 286 23.95 -1.31 4.30
C PRO A 286 24.28 -1.49 2.81
N GLU A 287 24.10 -2.69 2.25
CA GLU A 287 24.35 -2.96 0.82
C GLU A 287 23.48 -2.08 -0.09
N ALA A 288 22.21 -1.86 0.28
CA ALA A 288 21.31 -0.99 -0.48
C ALA A 288 21.68 0.49 -0.29
N ALA A 289 22.12 0.89 0.90
CA ALA A 289 22.58 2.24 1.17
C ALA A 289 23.83 2.58 0.35
N ASP A 290 24.80 1.65 0.28
CA ASP A 290 26.00 1.78 -0.55
C ASP A 290 25.63 1.86 -2.04
N TRP A 291 24.68 1.04 -2.50
CA TRP A 291 24.19 1.11 -3.88
C TRP A 291 23.59 2.49 -4.20
N ILE A 292 22.75 3.04 -3.33
CA ILE A 292 22.13 4.37 -3.49
C ILE A 292 23.19 5.48 -3.47
N SER A 293 24.16 5.38 -2.56
CA SER A 293 25.29 6.32 -2.47
C SER A 293 26.13 6.31 -3.75
N ASN A 294 26.46 5.12 -4.26
CA ASN A 294 27.17 4.94 -5.52
C ASN A 294 26.34 5.44 -6.73
N ASN A 295 25.02 5.39 -6.63
CA ASN A 295 24.09 6.00 -7.59
C ASN A 295 23.90 7.52 -7.36
N SER A 296 24.75 8.17 -6.56
CA SER A 296 24.69 9.61 -6.27
C SER A 296 23.35 10.09 -5.69
N PHE A 297 22.67 9.24 -4.90
CA PHE A 297 21.38 9.55 -4.28
C PHE A 297 20.31 10.03 -5.28
N ARG A 298 20.30 9.45 -6.49
CA ARG A 298 19.24 9.68 -7.50
C ARG A 298 18.00 8.84 -7.16
N GLY A 299 16.82 9.42 -7.35
CA GLY A 299 15.53 8.73 -7.32
C GLY A 299 15.12 8.21 -8.69
N ASP A 300 16.01 7.49 -9.37
CA ASP A 300 15.83 6.97 -10.73
C ASP A 300 15.63 5.44 -10.76
N PHE A 301 15.16 4.88 -9.65
CA PHE A 301 14.98 3.45 -9.48
C PHE A 301 13.71 3.16 -8.69
N ILE A 302 13.19 1.96 -8.89
CA ILE A 302 12.18 1.37 -8.03
C ILE A 302 12.86 0.36 -7.10
N SER A 303 12.52 0.38 -5.82
CA SER A 303 12.99 -0.64 -4.88
C SER A 303 11.95 -1.74 -4.68
N ILE A 304 12.41 -2.98 -4.50
CA ILE A 304 11.61 -4.10 -4.02
C ILE A 304 12.20 -4.57 -2.72
N TRP A 305 11.40 -4.67 -1.68
CA TRP A 305 11.87 -5.25 -0.43
C TRP A 305 11.35 -6.67 -0.28
N ALA A 306 12.27 -7.59 -0.02
CA ALA A 306 11.96 -8.99 0.25
C ALA A 306 12.89 -9.59 1.32
N ARG A 307 12.33 -10.26 2.31
CA ARG A 307 12.99 -11.14 3.28
C ARG A 307 13.33 -12.49 2.64
N ASN A 308 14.11 -13.30 3.34
CA ASN A 308 14.44 -14.65 2.90
C ASN A 308 13.19 -15.51 2.62
N ALA A 309 12.20 -15.45 3.50
CA ALA A 309 10.94 -16.20 3.38
C ALA A 309 10.11 -15.85 2.15
N ASP A 310 10.40 -14.68 1.55
CA ASP A 310 9.59 -14.09 0.52
C ASP A 310 10.38 -13.66 -0.73
N SER A 311 11.67 -13.99 -0.73
CA SER A 311 12.64 -13.75 -1.79
C SER A 311 12.22 -14.29 -3.16
N PHE A 312 11.49 -15.41 -3.21
CA PHE A 312 11.01 -15.96 -4.47
C PHE A 312 10.05 -15.02 -5.21
N LEU A 313 9.26 -14.19 -4.51
CA LEU A 313 8.45 -13.16 -5.16
C LEU A 313 9.30 -11.98 -5.64
N GLY A 314 10.29 -11.57 -4.84
CA GLY A 314 11.26 -10.55 -5.24
C GLY A 314 12.00 -10.95 -6.52
N TYR A 315 12.48 -12.19 -6.60
CA TYR A 315 13.13 -12.73 -7.79
C TYR A 315 12.16 -12.88 -8.95
N ALA A 316 10.93 -13.38 -8.73
CA ALA A 316 9.94 -13.48 -9.80
C ALA A 316 9.63 -12.10 -10.42
N PHE A 317 9.55 -11.04 -9.60
CA PHE A 317 9.39 -9.68 -10.11
C PHE A 317 10.65 -9.19 -10.82
N GLN A 318 11.83 -9.38 -10.25
CA GLN A 318 13.10 -8.98 -10.87
C GLN A 318 13.31 -9.67 -12.21
N ASP A 319 13.01 -10.97 -12.32
CA ASP A 319 13.07 -11.73 -13.55
C ASP A 319 12.10 -11.15 -14.57
N ALA A 320 10.85 -10.89 -14.19
CA ALA A 320 9.87 -10.25 -15.07
C ALA A 320 10.35 -8.85 -15.52
N TRP A 321 10.91 -8.05 -14.61
CA TRP A 321 11.47 -6.73 -14.91
C TRP A 321 12.60 -6.82 -15.94
N ASN A 322 13.50 -7.79 -15.78
CA ASN A 322 14.62 -8.01 -16.69
C ASN A 322 14.20 -8.49 -18.09
N THR A 323 12.96 -9.00 -18.25
CA THR A 323 12.41 -9.34 -19.58
C THR A 323 11.80 -8.15 -20.31
N LEU A 324 11.53 -7.04 -19.62
CA LEU A 324 11.13 -5.81 -20.29
C LEU A 324 12.33 -5.35 -21.14
N GLU A 325 12.05 -4.84 -22.34
CA GLU A 325 13.09 -4.33 -23.25
C GLU A 325 14.13 -3.54 -22.46
N PRO A 326 15.44 -3.83 -22.60
CA PRO A 326 16.46 -3.28 -21.73
C PRO A 326 16.56 -1.76 -21.90
N THR A 327 15.76 -1.02 -21.13
CA THR A 327 15.94 0.41 -20.97
C THR A 327 16.87 0.60 -19.79
N GLN A 328 18.07 1.15 -20.06
CA GLN A 328 18.98 1.61 -19.01
C GLN A 328 18.37 2.75 -18.17
N GLU A 329 17.18 3.22 -18.55
CA GLU A 329 16.43 4.30 -17.93
C GLU A 329 15.79 3.91 -16.60
N TYR A 330 15.18 2.72 -16.50
CA TYR A 330 14.45 2.32 -15.30
C TYR A 330 15.19 1.23 -14.52
N LYS A 331 15.77 1.63 -13.39
CA LYS A 331 16.53 0.74 -12.52
C LYS A 331 15.63 0.03 -11.51
N LEU A 332 16.03 -1.17 -11.12
CA LEU A 332 15.40 -1.93 -10.06
C LEU A 332 16.43 -2.26 -8.97
N LEU A 333 16.09 -1.96 -7.71
CA LEU A 333 16.89 -2.30 -6.55
C LEU A 333 16.16 -3.35 -5.69
N LEU A 334 16.67 -4.58 -5.64
CA LEU A 334 16.17 -5.59 -4.70
C LEU A 334 16.85 -5.39 -3.34
N VAL A 335 16.08 -4.96 -2.36
CA VAL A 335 16.49 -4.70 -0.98
C VAL A 335 16.12 -5.91 -0.11
N ARG A 336 17.09 -6.40 0.66
CA ARG A 336 16.92 -7.56 1.54
C ARG A 336 17.17 -7.15 3.00
N PRO A 337 16.12 -6.78 3.76
CA PRO A 337 16.30 -6.43 5.16
C PRO A 337 16.57 -7.69 6.01
N PRO A 338 17.31 -7.56 7.12
CA PRO A 338 17.61 -8.64 8.06
C PRO A 338 16.39 -8.90 8.98
N ILE A 339 15.21 -9.06 8.38
CA ILE A 339 13.96 -9.32 9.09
C ILE A 339 13.55 -10.75 8.81
N GLU A 340 13.37 -11.53 9.87
CA GLU A 340 12.97 -12.93 9.77
C GLU A 340 11.50 -13.09 9.34
N ALA A 341 11.18 -14.29 8.84
CA ALA A 341 9.84 -14.67 8.37
C ALA A 341 8.76 -14.47 9.47
N ASN A 342 9.15 -14.80 10.69
CA ASN A 342 8.35 -14.89 11.90
C ASN A 342 8.58 -13.68 12.83
N ALA A 343 8.82 -12.49 12.27
CA ALA A 343 9.01 -11.23 12.99
C ALA A 343 7.74 -10.73 13.72
N TYR A 344 7.02 -11.63 14.40
CA TYR A 344 5.87 -11.36 15.24
C TYR A 344 6.27 -10.59 16.52
N ASN A 345 7.50 -10.77 16.98
CA ASN A 345 8.09 -10.12 18.16
C ASN A 345 9.37 -9.38 17.75
N VAL A 346 9.26 -8.35 16.92
CA VAL A 346 10.40 -7.43 16.71
C VAL A 346 10.65 -6.72 18.04
N PRO A 347 11.79 -6.91 18.71
CA PRO A 347 12.09 -6.16 19.92
C PRO A 347 12.12 -4.66 19.60
N ARG A 348 11.74 -3.80 20.54
CA ARG A 348 11.61 -2.35 20.28
C ARG A 348 12.93 -1.75 19.78
N GLU A 349 14.06 -2.28 20.24
CA GLU A 349 15.42 -1.94 19.82
C GLU A 349 15.75 -2.30 18.36
N HIS A 350 15.00 -3.23 17.75
CA HIS A 350 15.12 -3.62 16.34
C HIS A 350 13.95 -3.09 15.51
N PHE A 351 13.12 -2.20 16.08
CA PHE A 351 12.02 -1.58 15.36
C PHE A 351 12.57 -0.43 14.50
N PHE A 352 12.78 -0.72 13.22
CA PHE A 352 13.12 0.28 12.21
C PHE A 352 11.87 1.09 11.87
N SER A 353 11.69 2.21 12.57
CA SER A 353 10.42 2.95 12.56
C SER A 353 10.01 3.41 11.17
N MET A 354 10.98 3.71 10.30
CA MET A 354 10.70 4.13 8.95
C MET A 354 10.27 2.98 8.05
N PHE A 355 10.79 1.79 8.30
CA PHE A 355 10.39 0.58 7.60
C PHE A 355 8.96 0.19 7.99
N TYR A 356 8.67 0.05 9.29
CA TYR A 356 7.36 -0.40 9.76
C TYR A 356 6.24 0.65 9.66
N ARG A 357 6.48 1.79 9.01
CA ARG A 357 5.53 2.91 8.92
C ARG A 357 4.37 2.68 7.95
N SER A 358 4.50 1.74 7.02
CA SER A 358 3.54 1.53 5.91
C SER A 358 2.82 0.18 6.00
N ASP A 359 1.74 0.01 5.22
CA ASP A 359 0.77 -1.09 5.30
C ASP A 359 1.36 -2.51 5.24
N HIS A 360 2.53 -2.64 4.63
CA HIS A 360 3.24 -3.90 4.55
C HIS A 360 3.61 -4.51 5.89
N ALA A 361 3.86 -3.67 6.89
CA ALA A 361 4.21 -4.07 8.24
C ALA A 361 3.18 -5.05 8.82
N SER A 362 1.90 -4.88 8.48
CA SER A 362 0.80 -5.76 8.89
C SER A 362 0.96 -7.20 8.38
N PHE A 363 1.50 -7.39 7.17
CA PHE A 363 1.75 -8.72 6.60
C PHE A 363 3.00 -9.36 7.19
N TRP A 364 4.01 -8.56 7.50
CA TRP A 364 5.28 -9.05 8.04
C TRP A 364 5.19 -9.45 9.51
N SER A 365 4.35 -8.74 10.26
CA SER A 365 4.15 -8.94 11.71
C SER A 365 3.06 -9.94 12.07
N SER A 366 2.20 -10.33 11.13
CA SER A 366 1.05 -11.22 11.41
C SER A 366 1.30 -12.69 11.07
N ALA A 367 2.55 -13.07 10.75
CA ALA A 367 2.93 -14.47 10.75
C ALA A 367 2.67 -15.05 12.14
N LEU A 368 1.71 -15.98 12.22
CA LEU A 368 1.17 -16.49 13.47
C LEU A 368 2.25 -17.12 14.36
N HIS A 369 1.97 -17.10 15.65
CA HIS A 369 2.62 -17.90 16.67
C HIS A 369 2.58 -19.37 16.24
N ASN A 370 3.73 -19.94 15.86
CA ASN A 370 3.93 -21.35 16.16
C ASN A 370 3.95 -21.40 17.69
N ASN A 371 2.85 -21.81 18.30
CA ASN A 371 2.91 -22.23 19.69
C ASN A 371 4.00 -23.31 19.75
N GLU A 372 5.11 -22.99 20.41
CA GLU A 372 5.86 -23.98 21.16
C GLU A 372 4.90 -24.59 22.18
N THR A 373 4.11 -25.57 21.74
CA THR A 373 3.61 -26.59 22.65
C THR A 373 4.59 -27.75 22.54
N GLU A 374 5.42 -27.84 23.58
CA GLU A 374 6.14 -29.03 24.02
C GLU A 374 5.29 -30.31 23.96
#